data_AF-G7VAN7-F1
#
_entry.id   AF-G7VAN7-F1
#
_cell.length_a   1.000
_cell.length_b   1.000
_cell.length_c   1.000
_cell.angle_alpha   90.00
_cell.angle_beta   90.00
_cell.angle_gamma   90.00
#
_symmetry.space_group_name_H-M   'P 1'
#
loop_
_entity.id
_entity.type
_entity.pdbx_description
1 polymer ?
#
loop_
_entity_poly.entity_id
_entity_poly.type
_entity_poly.pdbx_seq_one_letter_code
_entity_poly.pdbx_strand_id
1 'polypeptide(L)'
;MARGAEGSLEEANLNYIVALLYLAGGCLSRLKIQKGLFIASTVVPYLSNVLVFREGGLGPWSPQVAAVLSRLRALGLVQLGRRSVCLRDASSAEVALGKLPVSDREGIGDVAELLSVASDDEVLLYVYVLHGGDRWPGMERRVSTRRTELAISLLAKGAVSLSLAARLAGMSLDDFVKELRRRGVKPFRAHPEDIEFAKKL
;
A
#
# COMPACT_ATOMS: atom_id res chain seq x y z
N MET A 1 2.34 -27.87 -25.47
CA MET A 1 2.42 -28.02 -24.00
C MET A 1 2.69 -26.70 -23.24
N ALA A 2 2.63 -25.50 -23.87
CA ALA A 2 2.89 -24.21 -23.19
C ALA A 2 1.68 -23.59 -22.45
N ARG A 3 0.44 -23.98 -22.80
CA ARG A 3 -0.79 -23.38 -22.23
C ARG A 3 -1.03 -23.66 -20.74
N GLY A 4 -0.42 -24.70 -20.18
CA GLY A 4 -0.64 -25.11 -18.78
C GLY A 4 0.10 -24.24 -17.76
N ALA A 5 1.32 -23.82 -18.08
CA ALA A 5 2.15 -22.99 -17.17
C ALA A 5 1.77 -21.50 -17.26
N GLU A 6 1.42 -21.00 -18.45
CA GLU A 6 0.87 -19.65 -18.59
C GLU A 6 -0.46 -19.49 -17.84
N GLY A 7 -1.35 -20.49 -17.93
CA GLY A 7 -2.62 -20.47 -17.22
C GLY A 7 -2.48 -20.45 -15.69
N SER A 8 -1.48 -21.16 -15.14
CA SER A 8 -1.25 -21.20 -13.69
C SER A 8 -0.61 -19.91 -13.15
N LEU A 9 0.31 -19.29 -13.90
CA LEU A 9 0.91 -17.99 -13.58
C LEU A 9 -0.13 -16.87 -13.62
N GLU A 10 -1.02 -16.89 -14.62
CA GLU A 10 -2.12 -15.93 -14.71
C GLU A 10 -3.13 -16.09 -13.57
N GLU A 11 -3.48 -17.33 -13.20
CA GLU A 11 -4.37 -17.59 -12.07
C GLU A 11 -3.75 -17.13 -10.74
N ALA A 12 -2.47 -17.40 -10.53
CA ALA A 12 -1.76 -16.92 -9.34
C ALA A 12 -1.80 -15.40 -9.25
N ASN A 13 -1.56 -14.67 -10.36
CA ASN A 13 -1.62 -13.20 -10.37
C ASN A 13 -3.01 -12.65 -10.01
N LEU A 14 -4.09 -13.33 -10.41
CA LEU A 14 -5.45 -12.97 -10.01
C LEU A 14 -5.62 -13.08 -8.48
N ASN A 15 -5.13 -14.16 -7.88
CA ASN A 15 -5.26 -14.42 -6.44
C ASN A 15 -4.58 -13.34 -5.61
N TYR A 16 -3.39 -12.87 -6.01
CA TYR A 16 -2.69 -11.78 -5.30
C TYR A 16 -3.46 -10.47 -5.27
N ILE A 17 -4.03 -10.04 -6.39
CA ILE A 17 -4.80 -8.79 -6.44
C ILE A 17 -6.09 -8.92 -5.63
N VAL A 18 -6.77 -10.06 -5.73
CA VAL A 18 -8.00 -10.32 -4.97
C VAL A 18 -7.71 -10.37 -3.47
N ALA A 19 -6.64 -11.05 -3.04
CA ALA A 19 -6.22 -11.10 -1.64
C ALA A 19 -5.84 -9.72 -1.11
N LEU A 20 -5.09 -8.93 -1.87
CA LEU A 20 -4.75 -7.55 -1.50
C LEU A 20 -6.02 -6.70 -1.31
N LEU A 21 -6.97 -6.79 -2.23
CA LEU A 21 -8.25 -6.09 -2.10
C LEU A 21 -9.01 -6.54 -0.86
N TYR A 22 -9.06 -7.85 -0.61
CA TYR A 22 -9.78 -8.43 0.53
C TYR A 22 -9.23 -7.94 1.86
N LEU A 23 -7.92 -8.11 2.06
CA LEU A 23 -7.22 -7.72 3.28
C LEU A 23 -7.28 -6.20 3.51
N ALA A 24 -7.39 -5.40 2.45
CA ALA A 24 -7.50 -3.94 2.55
C ALA A 24 -8.95 -3.42 2.72
N GLY A 25 -9.92 -4.29 3.01
CA GLY A 25 -11.32 -3.92 3.26
C GLY A 25 -12.21 -3.94 2.01
N GLY A 26 -11.79 -4.62 0.95
CA GLY A 26 -12.61 -4.95 -0.23
C GLY A 26 -12.63 -3.90 -1.34
N CYS A 27 -12.19 -2.67 -1.09
CA CYS A 27 -12.20 -1.59 -2.09
C CYS A 27 -10.92 -0.75 -2.04
N LEU A 28 -10.23 -0.63 -3.17
CA LEU A 28 -9.05 0.23 -3.32
C LEU A 28 -9.13 1.11 -4.56
N SER A 29 -8.39 2.22 -4.58
CA SER A 29 -8.20 2.98 -5.81
C SER A 29 -7.29 2.21 -6.77
N ARG A 30 -7.43 2.44 -8.08
CA ARG A 30 -6.49 1.87 -9.08
C ARG A 30 -5.04 2.24 -8.79
N LEU A 31 -4.82 3.43 -8.25
CA LEU A 31 -3.49 3.89 -7.84
C LEU A 31 -2.96 3.03 -6.70
N LYS A 32 -3.74 2.87 -5.63
CA LYS A 32 -3.35 2.02 -4.48
C LYS A 32 -3.04 0.59 -4.90
N ILE A 33 -3.78 0.01 -5.84
CA ILE A 33 -3.49 -1.35 -6.32
C ILE A 33 -2.15 -1.38 -7.05
N GLN A 34 -1.89 -0.45 -7.98
CA GLN A 34 -0.63 -0.37 -8.72
C GLN A 34 0.57 -0.16 -7.79
N LYS A 35 0.45 0.76 -6.83
CA LYS A 35 1.53 1.08 -5.88
C LYS A 35 1.69 0.03 -4.80
N GLY A 36 0.58 -0.51 -4.31
CA GLY A 36 0.53 -1.61 -3.36
C GLY A 36 1.24 -2.83 -3.90
N LEU A 37 0.91 -3.27 -5.11
CA LEU A 37 1.58 -4.42 -5.73
C LEU A 37 3.05 -4.16 -6.03
N PHE A 38 3.44 -2.91 -6.30
CA PHE A 38 4.84 -2.54 -6.38
C PHE A 38 5.55 -2.70 -5.04
N ILE A 39 4.98 -2.18 -3.94
CA ILE A 39 5.53 -2.36 -2.58
C ILE A 39 5.60 -3.85 -2.25
N ALA A 40 4.51 -4.60 -2.48
CA ALA A 40 4.45 -6.04 -2.26
C ALA A 40 5.52 -6.80 -3.06
N SER A 41 5.83 -6.38 -4.28
CA SER A 41 6.91 -6.99 -5.07
C SER A 41 8.30 -6.84 -4.44
N THR A 42 8.49 -5.91 -3.50
CA THR A 42 9.77 -5.77 -2.79
C THR A 42 9.93 -6.73 -1.61
N VAL A 43 8.84 -7.37 -1.16
CA VAL A 43 8.82 -8.29 -0.01
C VAL A 43 8.31 -9.69 -0.36
N VAL A 44 7.59 -9.85 -1.48
CA VAL A 44 7.09 -11.12 -2.00
C VAL A 44 7.86 -11.51 -3.27
N PRO A 45 8.78 -12.50 -3.21
CA PRO A 45 9.64 -12.88 -4.34
C PRO A 45 8.88 -13.36 -5.58
N TYR A 46 7.70 -13.97 -5.42
CA TYR A 46 6.89 -14.36 -6.57
C TYR A 46 6.49 -13.11 -7.39
N LEU A 47 6.05 -12.04 -6.72
CA LEU A 47 5.58 -10.82 -7.37
C LEU A 47 6.71 -10.07 -8.09
N SER A 48 7.94 -10.06 -7.56
CA SER A 48 9.08 -9.46 -8.26
C SER A 48 9.44 -10.16 -9.56
N ASN A 49 9.19 -11.48 -9.64
CA ASN A 49 9.49 -12.28 -10.83
C ASN A 49 8.43 -12.15 -11.93
N VAL A 50 7.16 -11.93 -11.56
CA VAL A 50 6.04 -11.95 -12.53
C VAL A 50 5.52 -10.56 -12.90
N LEU A 51 5.69 -9.56 -12.03
CA LEU A 51 5.27 -8.19 -12.29
C LEU A 51 6.44 -7.34 -12.76
N VAL A 52 6.34 -6.83 -13.99
CA VAL A 52 7.27 -5.82 -14.48
C VAL A 52 6.66 -4.45 -14.25
N PHE A 53 7.41 -3.60 -13.53
CA PHE A 53 7.07 -2.21 -13.30
C PHE A 53 7.89 -1.30 -14.21
N ARG A 54 7.21 -0.37 -14.86
CA ARG A 54 7.79 0.66 -15.73
C ARG A 54 7.52 2.03 -15.13
N GLU A 55 8.22 3.03 -15.64
CA GLU A 55 7.93 4.42 -15.30
C GLU A 55 6.53 4.80 -15.77
N GLY A 56 5.77 5.42 -14.88
CA GLY A 56 4.46 5.98 -15.15
C GLY A 56 4.35 7.40 -14.60
N GLY A 57 3.32 8.14 -15.01
CA GLY A 57 3.17 9.56 -14.64
C GLY A 57 3.10 9.84 -13.13
N LEU A 58 2.73 8.84 -12.32
CA LEU A 58 2.72 8.90 -10.86
C LEU A 58 3.61 7.81 -10.24
N GLY A 59 4.72 7.47 -10.90
CA GLY A 59 5.68 6.46 -10.44
C GLY A 59 5.44 5.06 -11.03
N PRO A 60 5.91 3.99 -10.37
CA PRO A 60 5.95 2.64 -10.93
C PRO A 60 4.57 2.12 -11.33
N TRP A 61 4.45 1.64 -12.56
CA TRP A 61 3.19 1.16 -13.11
C TRP A 61 3.41 -0.14 -13.88
N SER A 62 2.51 -1.10 -13.69
CA SER A 62 2.57 -2.39 -14.36
C SER A 62 1.39 -2.56 -15.33
N PRO A 63 1.66 -2.79 -16.64
CA PRO A 63 0.63 -3.18 -17.60
C PRO A 63 -0.04 -4.50 -17.22
N GLN A 64 0.71 -5.45 -16.64
CA GLN A 64 0.18 -6.73 -16.19
C GLN A 64 -0.92 -6.54 -15.14
N VAL A 65 -0.70 -5.66 -14.17
CA VAL A 65 -1.72 -5.33 -13.16
C VAL A 65 -3.01 -4.79 -13.82
N ALA A 66 -2.89 -3.92 -14.83
CA ALA A 66 -4.06 -3.40 -15.55
C ALA A 66 -4.80 -4.48 -16.35
N ALA A 67 -4.06 -5.42 -16.95
CA ALA A 67 -4.63 -6.57 -17.66
C ALA A 67 -5.37 -7.50 -16.68
N VAL A 68 -4.76 -7.82 -15.55
CA VAL A 68 -5.36 -8.66 -14.48
C VAL A 68 -6.65 -8.03 -13.95
N LEU A 69 -6.67 -6.72 -13.69
CA LEU A 69 -7.88 -6.01 -13.27
C LEU A 69 -9.02 -6.08 -14.30
N SER A 70 -8.68 -5.98 -15.59
CA SER A 70 -9.66 -6.11 -16.67
C SER A 70 -10.25 -7.52 -16.74
N ARG A 71 -9.40 -8.54 -16.52
CA ARG A 71 -9.82 -9.93 -16.43
C ARG A 71 -10.67 -10.22 -15.19
N LEU A 72 -10.29 -9.74 -14.01
CA LEU A 72 -11.10 -9.86 -12.79
C LEU A 72 -12.51 -9.30 -12.98
N ARG A 73 -12.63 -8.18 -13.71
CA ARG A 73 -13.93 -7.61 -14.08
C ARG A 73 -14.71 -8.56 -15.00
N ALA A 74 -14.06 -9.10 -16.03
CA ALA A 74 -14.69 -10.03 -16.97
C ALA A 74 -15.18 -11.32 -16.29
N LEU A 75 -14.43 -11.81 -15.29
CA LEU A 75 -14.81 -12.94 -14.45
C LEU A 75 -15.89 -12.61 -13.40
N GLY A 76 -16.31 -11.35 -13.29
CA GLY A 76 -17.31 -10.95 -12.30
C GLY A 76 -16.80 -10.97 -10.85
N LEU A 77 -15.48 -10.96 -10.62
CA LEU A 77 -14.88 -10.94 -9.28
C LEU A 77 -14.78 -9.53 -8.70
N VAL A 78 -14.66 -8.52 -9.58
CA VAL A 78 -14.57 -7.11 -9.18
C VAL A 78 -15.53 -6.22 -9.94
N GLN A 79 -15.88 -5.10 -9.31
CA GLN A 79 -16.54 -3.96 -9.92
C GLN A 79 -15.54 -2.83 -10.11
N LEU A 80 -15.39 -2.36 -11.34
CA LEU A 80 -14.55 -1.19 -11.65
C LEU A 80 -15.40 0.08 -11.60
N GLY A 81 -15.12 0.94 -10.62
CA GLY A 81 -15.63 2.31 -10.58
C GLY A 81 -14.78 3.26 -11.44
N ARG A 82 -15.09 4.56 -11.36
CA ARG A 82 -14.31 5.60 -12.07
C ARG A 82 -12.85 5.62 -11.62
N ARG A 83 -12.61 5.47 -10.32
CA ARG A 83 -11.27 5.47 -9.70
C ARG A 83 -11.02 4.28 -8.76
N SER A 84 -12.07 3.56 -8.37
CA SER A 84 -12.02 2.44 -7.45
C SER A 84 -12.14 1.09 -8.16
N VAL A 85 -11.64 0.05 -7.49
CA VAL A 85 -11.86 -1.35 -7.78
C VAL A 85 -12.35 -1.97 -6.48
N CYS A 86 -13.51 -2.61 -6.53
CA CYS A 86 -14.12 -3.25 -5.37
C CYS A 86 -14.37 -4.72 -5.66
N LEU A 87 -14.17 -5.58 -4.67
CA LEU A 87 -14.63 -6.97 -4.73
C LEU A 87 -16.16 -7.00 -4.85
N ARG A 88 -16.68 -7.96 -5.61
CA ARG A 88 -18.12 -8.25 -5.65
C ARG A 88 -18.54 -9.26 -4.59
N ASP A 89 -17.63 -10.17 -4.24
CA ASP A 89 -17.89 -11.25 -3.31
C ASP A 89 -16.67 -11.54 -2.44
N ALA A 90 -16.88 -11.60 -1.13
CA ALA A 90 -15.84 -11.89 -0.15
C ALA A 90 -15.45 -13.38 -0.13
N SER A 91 -16.40 -14.30 -0.36
CA SER A 91 -16.12 -15.75 -0.33
C SER A 91 -15.11 -16.16 -1.41
N SER A 92 -15.24 -15.63 -2.62
CA SER A 92 -14.25 -15.85 -3.69
C SER A 92 -12.85 -15.33 -3.30
N ALA A 93 -12.78 -14.32 -2.44
CA ALA A 93 -11.53 -13.70 -2.03
C ALA A 93 -10.81 -14.45 -0.91
N GLU A 94 -11.54 -15.07 0.01
CA GLU A 94 -10.97 -16.01 0.99
C GLU A 94 -10.33 -17.23 0.31
N VAL A 95 -10.98 -17.76 -0.73
CA VAL A 95 -10.40 -18.84 -1.54
C VAL A 95 -9.12 -18.38 -2.22
N ALA A 96 -9.11 -17.17 -2.80
CA ALA A 96 -7.92 -16.59 -3.42
C ALA A 96 -6.77 -16.43 -2.42
N LEU A 97 -7.07 -15.93 -1.22
CA LEU A 97 -6.11 -15.81 -0.12
C LEU A 97 -5.58 -17.19 0.31
N GLY A 98 -6.45 -18.20 0.39
CA GLY A 98 -6.12 -19.58 0.71
C GLY A 98 -5.19 -20.27 -0.30
N LYS A 99 -5.17 -19.80 -1.55
CA LYS A 99 -4.25 -20.27 -2.60
C LYS A 99 -2.84 -19.68 -2.52
N LEU A 100 -2.65 -18.60 -1.75
CA LEU A 100 -1.34 -17.97 -1.58
C LEU A 100 -0.48 -18.76 -0.58
N PRO A 101 0.84 -18.88 -0.81
CA PRO A 101 1.77 -19.37 0.21
C PRO A 101 1.68 -18.55 1.50
N VAL A 102 1.86 -19.20 2.65
CA VAL A 102 1.72 -18.53 3.96
C VAL A 102 2.64 -17.33 4.11
N SER A 103 3.90 -17.46 3.65
CA SER A 103 4.89 -16.36 3.63
C SER A 103 4.40 -15.15 2.83
N ASP A 104 3.71 -15.39 1.72
CA ASP A 104 3.28 -14.34 0.82
C ASP A 104 2.03 -13.64 1.37
N ARG A 105 1.21 -14.33 2.18
CA ARG A 105 0.06 -13.73 2.87
C ARG A 105 0.47 -12.67 3.87
N GLU A 106 1.55 -12.91 4.62
CA GLU A 106 2.08 -11.94 5.59
C GLU A 106 2.53 -10.67 4.87
N GLY A 107 3.39 -10.80 3.84
CA GLY A 107 3.86 -9.65 3.06
C GLY A 107 2.74 -8.89 2.34
N ILE A 108 1.69 -9.58 1.87
CA ILE A 108 0.50 -8.91 1.29
C ILE A 108 -0.35 -8.26 2.38
N GLY A 109 -0.45 -8.87 3.56
CA GLY A 109 -1.16 -8.34 4.72
C GLY A 109 -0.61 -7.00 5.18
N ASP A 110 0.71 -6.91 5.37
CA ASP A 110 1.38 -5.66 5.78
C ASP A 110 1.11 -4.52 4.80
N VAL A 111 1.17 -4.83 3.49
CA VAL A 111 0.86 -3.86 2.44
C VAL A 111 -0.62 -3.49 2.48
N ALA A 112 -1.53 -4.46 2.63
CA ALA A 112 -2.96 -4.22 2.70
C ALA A 112 -3.35 -3.32 3.88
N GLU A 113 -2.73 -3.53 5.05
CA GLU A 113 -2.93 -2.72 6.24
C GLU A 113 -2.57 -1.25 5.95
N LEU A 114 -1.39 -0.99 5.38
CA LEU A 114 -0.99 0.35 4.93
C LEU A 114 -2.02 0.96 3.96
N LEU A 115 -2.42 0.21 2.94
CA LEU A 115 -3.34 0.70 1.91
C LEU A 115 -4.75 0.99 2.44
N SER A 116 -5.19 0.27 3.47
CA SER A 116 -6.54 0.42 4.03
C SER A 116 -6.74 1.79 4.70
N VAL A 117 -5.70 2.31 5.35
CA VAL A 117 -5.75 3.59 6.10
C VAL A 117 -5.14 4.77 5.34
N ALA A 118 -4.16 4.51 4.47
CA ALA A 118 -3.47 5.57 3.75
C ALA A 118 -4.35 6.22 2.67
N SER A 119 -4.17 7.49 2.35
CA SER A 119 -4.74 8.13 1.16
C SER A 119 -3.87 7.83 -0.08
N ASP A 120 -4.39 8.12 -1.27
CA ASP A 120 -3.61 7.98 -2.51
C ASP A 120 -2.30 8.80 -2.46
N ASP A 121 -2.35 10.03 -1.95
CA ASP A 121 -1.17 10.90 -1.85
C ASP A 121 -0.18 10.41 -0.80
N GLU A 122 -0.66 9.81 0.29
CA GLU A 122 0.19 9.19 1.32
C GLU A 122 0.90 7.93 0.79
N VAL A 123 0.21 7.09 0.01
CA VAL A 123 0.82 5.94 -0.66
C VAL A 123 1.85 6.40 -1.71
N LEU A 124 1.55 7.48 -2.45
CA LEU A 124 2.51 8.08 -3.36
C LEU A 124 3.76 8.58 -2.61
N LEU A 125 3.60 9.26 -1.47
CA LEU A 125 4.72 9.71 -0.66
C LEU A 125 5.58 8.52 -0.20
N TYR A 126 4.94 7.46 0.28
CA TYR A 126 5.62 6.24 0.72
C TYR A 126 6.50 5.67 -0.40
N VAL A 127 5.92 5.47 -1.59
CA VAL A 127 6.66 4.97 -2.76
C VAL A 127 7.78 5.91 -3.19
N TYR A 128 7.50 7.21 -3.23
CA TYR A 128 8.46 8.24 -3.64
C TYR A 128 9.70 8.22 -2.73
N VAL A 129 9.51 8.23 -1.41
CA VAL A 129 10.64 8.35 -0.47
C VAL A 129 11.42 7.05 -0.34
N LEU A 130 10.76 5.90 -0.32
CA LEU A 130 11.42 4.63 -0.02
C LEU A 130 11.96 3.91 -1.26
N HIS A 131 11.38 4.18 -2.43
CA HIS A 131 11.72 3.45 -3.65
C HIS A 131 12.25 4.36 -4.76
N GLY A 132 12.76 5.55 -4.42
CA GLY A 132 13.55 6.38 -5.35
C GLY A 132 12.71 7.27 -6.26
N GLY A 133 12.07 8.26 -5.63
CA GLY A 133 11.21 9.27 -6.23
C GLY A 133 11.83 10.12 -7.32
N ASP A 134 13.13 10.34 -7.26
CA ASP A 134 13.90 11.13 -8.23
C ASP A 134 13.90 10.49 -9.63
N ARG A 135 13.55 9.21 -9.71
CA ARG A 135 13.33 8.49 -10.98
C ARG A 135 12.00 8.86 -11.64
N TRP A 136 11.11 9.60 -10.96
CA TRP A 136 9.74 9.87 -11.41
C TRP A 136 9.35 11.35 -11.22
N PRO A 137 9.72 12.23 -12.18
CA PRO A 137 9.53 13.68 -12.08
C PRO A 137 8.06 14.14 -11.88
N GLY A 138 7.09 13.29 -12.22
CA GLY A 138 5.66 13.57 -12.02
C GLY A 138 5.15 13.40 -10.58
N MET A 139 5.84 12.61 -9.76
CA MET A 139 5.44 12.38 -8.36
C MET A 139 5.82 13.55 -7.46
N GLU A 140 7.02 14.10 -7.64
CA GLU A 140 7.62 15.11 -6.77
C GLU A 140 6.69 16.30 -6.55
N ARG A 141 6.14 16.89 -7.63
CA ARG A 141 5.22 18.04 -7.52
C ARG A 141 3.98 17.77 -6.67
N ARG A 142 3.48 16.53 -6.66
CA ARG A 142 2.24 16.18 -5.95
C ARG A 142 2.45 15.90 -4.47
N VAL A 143 3.63 15.39 -4.09
CA VAL A 143 3.92 15.00 -2.71
C VAL A 143 4.83 15.98 -1.97
N SER A 144 5.72 16.70 -2.67
CA SER A 144 6.75 17.53 -2.02
C SER A 144 6.17 18.71 -1.23
N THR A 145 5.12 19.36 -1.73
CA THR A 145 4.52 20.53 -1.05
C THR A 145 3.80 20.17 0.25
N ARG A 146 3.35 18.91 0.38
CA ARG A 146 2.58 18.41 1.53
C ARG A 146 3.29 17.29 2.27
N ARG A 147 4.58 17.08 2.00
CA ARG A 147 5.38 15.95 2.46
C ARG A 147 5.29 15.76 3.99
N THR A 148 5.47 16.85 4.74
CA THR A 148 5.36 16.84 6.20
C THR A 148 3.96 16.51 6.68
N GLU A 149 2.93 17.09 6.07
CA GLU A 149 1.52 16.85 6.45
C GLU A 149 1.11 15.39 6.23
N LEU A 150 1.48 14.84 5.07
CA LEU A 150 1.19 13.45 4.71
C LEU A 150 1.90 12.47 5.64
N ALA A 151 3.17 12.76 6.00
CA ALA A 151 3.93 11.94 6.95
C ALA A 151 3.31 11.96 8.36
N ILE A 152 2.91 13.13 8.85
CA ILE A 152 2.22 13.27 10.14
C ILE A 152 0.87 12.53 10.12
N SER A 153 0.12 12.64 9.03
CA SER A 153 -1.16 11.94 8.87
C SER A 153 -0.98 10.42 8.89
N LEU A 154 0.01 9.87 8.19
CA LEU A 154 0.36 8.44 8.24
C LEU A 154 0.70 7.99 9.67
N LEU A 155 1.50 8.78 10.41
CA LEU A 155 1.81 8.50 11.82
C LEU A 155 0.54 8.49 12.69
N ALA A 156 -0.31 9.52 12.56
CA ALA A 156 -1.52 9.66 13.37
C ALA A 156 -2.51 8.50 13.13
N LYS A 157 -2.53 7.95 11.91
CA LYS A 157 -3.30 6.77 11.53
C LYS A 157 -2.69 5.46 12.05
N GLY A 158 -1.47 5.47 12.56
CA GLY A 158 -0.73 4.27 12.97
C GLY A 158 -0.16 3.48 11.81
N ALA A 159 -0.15 4.04 10.59
CA ALA A 159 0.27 3.34 9.38
C ALA A 159 1.80 3.20 9.26
N VAL A 160 2.55 4.02 10.00
CA VAL A 160 4.01 4.05 10.00
C VAL A 160 4.53 4.38 11.39
N SER A 161 5.75 3.94 11.69
CA SER A 161 6.45 4.32 12.92
C SER A 161 6.88 5.79 12.92
N LEU A 162 7.19 6.33 14.10
CA LEU A 162 7.70 7.70 14.25
C LEU A 162 8.96 7.95 13.39
N SER A 163 9.91 7.03 13.42
CA SER A 163 11.15 7.12 12.64
C SER A 163 10.89 7.08 11.14
N LEU A 164 9.95 6.23 10.69
CA LEU A 164 9.56 6.18 9.29
C LEU A 164 8.84 7.46 8.88
N ALA A 165 7.94 8.00 9.70
CA ALA A 165 7.29 9.28 9.45
C ALA A 165 8.30 10.43 9.32
N ALA A 166 9.32 10.50 10.19
CA ALA A 166 10.39 11.50 10.08
C ALA A 166 11.13 11.40 8.74
N ARG A 167 11.49 10.18 8.33
CA ARG A 167 12.10 9.92 7.02
C ARG A 167 11.18 10.33 5.86
N LEU A 168 9.90 9.99 5.94
CA LEU A 168 8.89 10.39 4.97
C LEU A 168 8.72 11.92 4.92
N ALA A 169 8.88 12.63 6.03
CA ALA A 169 8.87 14.09 6.08
C ALA A 169 10.15 14.73 5.50
N GLY A 170 11.23 13.95 5.33
CA GLY A 170 12.54 14.48 4.95
C GLY A 170 13.23 15.21 6.10
N MET A 171 12.96 14.79 7.34
CA MET A 171 13.49 15.42 8.55
C MET A 171 14.31 14.41 9.36
N SER A 172 15.21 14.93 10.20
CA SER A 172 15.76 14.14 11.30
C SER A 172 14.65 13.75 12.28
N LEU A 173 14.85 12.69 13.07
CA LEU A 173 13.87 12.29 14.10
C LEU A 173 13.62 13.43 15.09
N ASP A 174 14.66 14.13 15.53
CA ASP A 174 14.56 15.24 16.49
C ASP A 174 13.77 16.41 15.92
N ASP A 175 14.03 16.80 14.67
CA ASP A 175 13.31 17.91 14.04
C ASP A 175 11.86 17.54 13.76
N PHE A 176 11.59 16.29 13.40
CA PHE A 176 10.23 15.81 13.24
C PHE A 176 9.46 15.82 14.58
N VAL A 177 10.09 15.43 15.69
CA VAL A 177 9.46 15.53 17.03
C VAL A 177 9.19 16.99 17.42
N LYS A 178 10.10 17.92 17.12
CA LYS A 178 9.87 19.37 17.33
C LYS A 178 8.68 19.86 16.49
N GLU A 179 8.60 19.41 15.24
CA GLU A 179 7.51 19.78 14.33
C GLU A 179 6.15 19.24 14.80
N LEU A 180 6.10 17.99 15.28
CA LEU A 180 4.90 17.40 15.89
C LEU A 180 4.44 18.23 17.09
N ARG A 181 5.36 18.59 18.00
CA ARG A 181 5.06 19.45 19.16
C ARG A 181 4.53 20.82 18.73
N ARG A 182 5.15 21.45 17.73
CA ARG A 182 4.72 22.75 17.18
C ARG A 182 3.29 22.70 16.64
N ARG A 183 2.88 21.56 16.07
CA ARG A 183 1.52 21.34 15.55
C ARG A 183 0.54 20.75 16.58
N GLY A 184 0.96 20.57 17.83
CA GLY A 184 0.12 19.96 18.87
C GLY A 184 -0.19 18.48 18.65
N VAL A 185 0.57 17.78 17.80
CA VAL A 185 0.40 16.35 17.53
C VAL A 185 1.26 15.56 18.52
N LYS A 186 0.63 14.66 19.28
CA LYS A 186 1.38 13.78 20.19
C LYS A 186 2.00 12.63 19.40
N PRO A 187 3.33 12.39 19.51
CA PRO A 187 4.01 11.32 18.76
C PRO A 187 3.62 9.91 19.20
N PHE A 188 2.97 9.76 20.36
CA PHE A 188 2.56 8.48 20.93
C PHE A 188 1.06 8.46 21.16
N ARG A 189 0.39 7.38 20.75
CA ARG A 189 -0.89 7.01 21.35
C ARG A 189 -0.56 6.44 22.72
N ALA A 190 -0.96 7.14 23.78
CA ALA A 190 -0.87 6.60 25.13
C ALA A 190 -1.71 5.31 25.18
N HIS A 191 -1.09 4.20 25.58
CA HIS A 191 -1.86 3.04 26.01
C HIS A 191 -2.62 3.42 27.29
N PRO A 192 -3.76 2.78 27.60
CA PRO A 192 -4.49 3.05 28.83
C PRO A 192 -3.61 2.99 30.09
N GLU A 193 -2.59 2.13 30.05
CA GLU A 193 -1.55 1.95 31.08
C GLU A 193 -0.70 3.21 31.31
N ASP A 194 -0.41 3.98 30.24
CA ASP A 194 0.36 5.23 30.33
C ASP A 194 -0.45 6.36 31.01
N ILE A 195 -1.79 6.31 30.90
CA ILE A 195 -2.71 7.28 31.52
C ILE A 195 -2.81 7.04 33.02
N GLU A 196 -2.81 5.78 33.46
CA GLU A 196 -2.79 5.46 34.90
C GLU A 196 -1.49 5.91 35.58
N PHE A 197 -0.35 5.79 34.89
CA PHE A 197 0.93 6.23 35.42
C PHE A 197 0.98 7.76 35.59
N ALA A 198 0.40 8.51 34.65
CA ALA A 198 0.34 9.97 34.71
C ALA A 198 -0.59 10.52 35.81
N LYS A 199 -1.54 9.73 36.32
CA LYS A 199 -2.42 10.11 37.44
C LYS A 199 -1.81 9.87 38.83
N LYS A 200 -0.67 9.16 38.90
CA LYS A 200 0.06 8.85 40.14
C LYS A 200 1.25 9.78 40.40
N LEU A 201 1.47 10.76 39.52
CA LEU A 201 2.43 11.87 39.67
C LEU A 201 1.67 13.15 40.04
#